data_AF-A0A183D8D0-F1
#
_entry.id   AF-A0A183D8D0-F1
#
_cell.length_a   1.000
_cell.length_b   1.000
_cell.length_c   1.000
_cell.angle_alpha   90.00
_cell.angle_beta   90.00
_cell.angle_gamma   90.00
#
_symmetry.space_group_name_H-M   'P 1'
#
loop_
_entity.id
_entity.type
_entity.pdbx_description
1 polymer ?
#
loop_
_entity_poly.entity_id
_entity_poly.type
_entity_poly.pdbx_seq_one_letter_code
_entity_poly.pdbx_strand_id
1 'polypeptide(L)'
;FLKEIFQIYRGAAVYGAKEKKDTVWGNASSGLNRFGPIRAPGFVRQSVRWDFAPDICKDYKETGFCTFGDSCKFLHDRTDYKHGWEIERDYEAGRLKEDDPDKYLISSDDEEEANDLPYKCFICRQSFVNPVVTKCKHYFCEKCALGHFQKTPKCYICDQNTMGVFNVAKGIVHIF
;
A
#
# COMPACT_ATOMS: atom_id res chain seq x y z
N PHE A 1 -48.57 -26.95 -60.18
CA PHE A 1 -48.35 -25.76 -59.36
C PHE A 1 -46.86 -25.62 -59.08
N LEU A 2 -46.19 -24.80 -59.88
CA LEU A 2 -44.77 -24.48 -59.76
C LEU A 2 -44.51 -23.82 -58.40
N LYS A 3 -43.85 -24.52 -57.49
CA LYS A 3 -43.08 -23.84 -56.43
C LYS A 3 -41.66 -23.74 -56.95
N GLU A 4 -41.36 -22.64 -57.63
CA GLU A 4 -39.98 -22.17 -57.74
C GLU A 4 -39.46 -22.03 -56.31
N ILE A 5 -38.66 -23.01 -55.87
CA ILE A 5 -38.02 -22.97 -54.57
C ILE A 5 -36.87 -21.99 -54.73
N PHE A 6 -37.14 -20.70 -54.50
CA PHE A 6 -36.06 -19.75 -54.28
C PHE A 6 -35.16 -20.34 -53.18
N GLN A 7 -33.92 -20.67 -53.54
CA GLN A 7 -32.91 -21.24 -52.64
C GLN A 7 -32.37 -20.12 -51.75
N ILE A 8 -33.25 -19.60 -50.89
CA ILE A 8 -32.97 -18.48 -49.99
C ILE A 8 -32.20 -19.04 -48.80
N TYR A 9 -31.05 -18.46 -48.51
CA TYR A 9 -30.27 -18.80 -47.33
C TYR A 9 -31.06 -18.48 -46.05
N ARG A 10 -31.30 -19.48 -45.19
CA ARG A 10 -32.12 -19.34 -43.96
C ARG A 10 -31.31 -19.20 -42.67
N GLY A 11 -29.99 -19.03 -42.78
CA GLY A 11 -29.07 -18.96 -41.64
C GLY A 11 -28.46 -20.32 -41.26
N ALA A 12 -27.21 -20.27 -40.79
CA ALA A 12 -26.35 -21.45 -40.56
C ALA A 12 -27.00 -22.48 -39.63
N ALA A 13 -27.75 -22.05 -38.61
CA ALA A 13 -28.40 -22.92 -37.64
C ALA A 13 -29.49 -23.83 -38.22
N VAL A 14 -30.04 -23.49 -39.39
CA VAL A 14 -31.11 -24.27 -40.05
C VAL A 14 -30.51 -25.42 -40.87
N TYR A 15 -29.29 -25.25 -41.39
CA TYR A 15 -28.61 -26.27 -42.17
C TYR A 15 -28.05 -27.34 -41.23
N GLY A 16 -28.58 -28.57 -41.31
CA GLY A 16 -28.19 -29.69 -40.44
C GLY A 16 -29.06 -29.87 -39.18
N ALA A 17 -30.08 -29.03 -39.00
CA ALA A 17 -31.06 -29.20 -37.92
C ALA A 17 -31.94 -30.43 -38.18
N LYS A 18 -31.98 -31.36 -37.20
CA LYS A 18 -32.93 -32.48 -37.21
C LYS A 18 -34.29 -32.00 -36.69
N GLU A 19 -35.37 -32.45 -37.32
CA GLU A 19 -36.72 -32.24 -36.80
C GLU A 19 -36.82 -32.82 -35.39
N LYS A 20 -37.34 -32.01 -34.46
CA LYS A 20 -37.54 -32.47 -33.09
C LYS A 20 -38.70 -33.46 -33.09
N LYS A 21 -38.51 -34.62 -32.45
CA LYS A 21 -39.61 -35.57 -32.23
C LYS A 21 -40.64 -34.93 -31.28
N ASP A 22 -41.92 -35.11 -31.58
CA ASP A 22 -43.06 -34.65 -30.77
C ASP A 22 -43.21 -35.47 -29.48
N THR A 23 -42.20 -35.42 -28.62
CA THR A 23 -42.27 -35.93 -27.25
C THR A 23 -42.46 -34.75 -26.30
N VAL A 24 -43.00 -35.01 -25.11
CA VAL A 24 -43.10 -34.00 -24.03
C VAL A 24 -41.73 -33.37 -23.75
N TRP A 25 -40.64 -34.12 -23.93
CA TRP A 25 -39.26 -33.64 -23.85
C TRP A 25 -38.83 -32.76 -25.04
N GLY A 26 -39.30 -33.06 -26.27
CA GLY A 26 -39.04 -32.24 -27.46
C GLY A 26 -39.79 -30.90 -27.48
N ASN A 27 -40.96 -30.85 -26.85
CA ASN A 27 -41.89 -29.71 -26.88
C ASN A 27 -41.83 -28.83 -25.62
N ALA A 28 -41.34 -29.35 -24.49
CA ALA A 28 -41.23 -28.55 -23.27
C ALA A 28 -40.18 -27.45 -23.42
N SER A 29 -40.65 -26.19 -23.40
CA SER A 29 -39.85 -24.97 -23.23
C SER A 29 -39.26 -24.85 -21.80
N SER A 30 -39.03 -25.96 -21.11
CA SER A 30 -38.39 -25.95 -19.80
C SER A 30 -36.87 -25.84 -19.99
N GLY A 31 -36.21 -25.09 -19.11
CA GLY A 31 -34.78 -24.77 -19.19
C GLY A 31 -33.83 -25.98 -19.21
N LEU A 32 -34.32 -27.19 -18.91
CA LEU A 32 -33.55 -28.44 -18.96
C LEU A 32 -33.40 -29.04 -20.37
N ASN A 33 -34.24 -28.67 -21.34
CA ASN A 33 -34.26 -29.32 -22.66
C ASN A 33 -33.52 -28.51 -23.75
N ARG A 34 -33.01 -27.32 -23.40
CA ARG A 34 -32.19 -26.48 -24.28
C ARG A 34 -30.72 -26.61 -23.86
N PHE A 35 -29.92 -27.28 -24.67
CA PHE A 35 -28.47 -27.26 -24.54
C PHE A 35 -27.94 -25.94 -25.10
N GLY A 36 -27.18 -25.20 -24.29
CA GLY A 36 -26.59 -23.91 -24.67
C GLY A 36 -26.80 -22.83 -23.60
N PRO A 37 -26.42 -21.58 -23.91
CA PRO A 37 -26.59 -20.45 -22.99
C PRO A 37 -28.05 -20.32 -22.54
N ILE A 38 -28.26 -20.38 -21.23
CA ILE A 38 -29.59 -20.28 -20.62
C ILE A 38 -29.94 -18.81 -20.46
N ARG A 39 -31.15 -18.44 -20.86
CA ARG A 39 -31.67 -17.09 -20.67
C ARG A 39 -31.92 -16.82 -19.18
N ALA A 40 -31.32 -15.76 -18.65
CA ALA A 40 -31.56 -15.32 -17.27
C ALA A 40 -33.04 -14.90 -17.06
N PRO A 41 -33.60 -15.10 -15.86
CA PRO A 41 -34.95 -14.66 -15.52
C PRO A 41 -35.07 -13.12 -15.58
N GLY A 42 -36.16 -12.61 -16.16
CA GLY A 42 -36.31 -11.17 -16.43
C GLY A 42 -36.69 -10.31 -15.22
N PHE A 43 -37.31 -10.89 -14.20
CA PHE A 43 -37.88 -10.16 -13.05
C PHE A 43 -37.25 -10.58 -11.70
N VAL A 44 -36.06 -11.16 -11.73
CA VAL A 44 -35.33 -11.57 -10.52
C VAL A 44 -34.05 -10.74 -10.40
N ARG A 45 -33.93 -9.98 -9.31
CA ARG A 45 -32.66 -9.35 -8.93
C ARG A 45 -31.85 -10.34 -8.10
N GLN A 46 -30.63 -10.62 -8.51
CA GLN A 46 -29.69 -11.42 -7.73
C GLN A 46 -29.19 -10.59 -6.53
N SER A 47 -29.13 -11.20 -5.35
CA SER A 47 -28.47 -10.60 -4.19
C SER A 47 -26.96 -10.63 -4.42
N VAL A 48 -26.32 -9.48 -4.23
CA VAL A 48 -24.87 -9.36 -4.29
C VAL A 48 -24.36 -9.23 -2.86
N ARG A 49 -23.43 -10.10 -2.47
CA ARG A 49 -22.67 -10.01 -1.21
C ARG A 49 -21.20 -9.89 -1.58
N TRP A 50 -20.54 -8.87 -1.04
CA TRP A 50 -19.09 -8.74 -1.15
C TRP A 50 -18.43 -9.79 -0.26
N ASP A 51 -17.54 -10.60 -0.86
CA ASP A 51 -16.72 -11.55 -0.11
C ASP A 51 -15.34 -10.94 0.12
N PHE A 52 -15.13 -10.44 1.34
CA PHE A 52 -13.90 -9.73 1.69
C PHE A 52 -12.76 -10.66 2.12
N ALA A 53 -13.03 -11.97 2.30
CA ALA A 53 -12.02 -12.92 2.73
C ALA A 53 -11.16 -13.36 1.52
N PRO A 54 -9.87 -13.00 1.46
CA PRO A 54 -9.00 -13.46 0.39
C PRO A 54 -8.53 -14.90 0.66
N ASP A 55 -8.58 -15.75 -0.35
CA ASP A 55 -8.01 -17.10 -0.29
C ASP A 55 -6.49 -17.07 -0.52
N ILE A 56 -5.75 -16.30 0.27
CA ILE A 56 -4.28 -16.20 0.20
C ILE A 56 -3.66 -17.04 1.31
N CYS A 57 -2.61 -17.79 0.99
CA CYS A 57 -1.89 -18.59 1.96
C CYS A 57 -1.13 -17.68 2.92
N LYS A 58 -1.52 -17.69 4.20
CA LYS A 58 -0.88 -16.89 5.25
C LYS A 58 0.61 -17.20 5.39
N ASP A 59 0.95 -18.49 5.52
CA ASP A 59 2.34 -18.93 5.70
C ASP A 59 3.20 -18.53 4.49
N TYR A 60 2.63 -18.66 3.28
CA TYR A 60 3.34 -18.26 2.07
C TYR A 60 3.47 -16.73 1.92
N LYS A 61 2.53 -15.95 2.43
CA LYS A 61 2.62 -14.49 2.37
C LYS A 61 3.67 -13.95 3.34
N GLU A 62 3.68 -14.44 4.58
CA GLU A 62 4.56 -13.92 5.64
C GLU A 62 5.99 -14.44 5.55
N THR A 63 6.15 -15.75 5.32
CA THR A 63 7.47 -16.40 5.26
C THR A 63 7.88 -16.72 3.82
N GLY A 64 6.85 -16.93 2.98
CA GLY A 64 6.90 -17.57 1.67
C GLY A 64 7.68 -18.84 1.54
N PHE A 65 7.56 -19.62 2.60
CA PHE A 65 7.58 -21.05 2.56
C PHE A 65 6.21 -21.57 3.04
N CYS A 66 5.50 -22.31 2.18
CA CYS A 66 4.31 -23.05 2.60
C CYS A 66 4.70 -24.51 2.80
N THR A 67 4.36 -25.07 3.96
CA THR A 67 4.62 -26.49 4.28
C THR A 67 3.88 -27.46 3.35
N PHE A 68 2.75 -27.02 2.80
CA PHE A 68 1.94 -27.80 1.84
C PHE A 68 2.46 -27.71 0.40
N GLY A 69 3.41 -26.80 0.11
CA GLY A 69 3.90 -26.55 -1.25
C GLY A 69 2.75 -26.35 -2.25
N ASP A 70 2.87 -26.92 -3.44
CA ASP A 70 1.88 -26.76 -4.51
C ASP A 70 0.54 -27.46 -4.26
N SER A 71 0.43 -28.27 -3.21
CA SER A 71 -0.85 -28.89 -2.80
C SER A 71 -1.72 -27.96 -1.94
N CYS A 72 -1.24 -26.76 -1.62
CA CYS A 72 -1.98 -25.79 -0.82
C CYS A 72 -3.27 -25.36 -1.53
N LYS A 73 -4.40 -25.41 -0.80
CA LYS A 73 -5.70 -24.94 -1.31
C LYS A 73 -5.71 -23.42 -1.54
N PHE A 74 -4.87 -22.69 -0.80
CA PHE A 74 -4.83 -21.24 -0.80
C PHE A 74 -3.79 -20.72 -1.80
N LEU A 75 -4.02 -19.52 -2.31
CA LEU A 75 -3.20 -18.91 -3.35
C LEU A 75 -1.83 -18.48 -2.79
N HIS A 76 -0.77 -18.86 -3.48
CA HIS A 76 0.61 -18.49 -3.18
C HIS A 76 0.98 -17.16 -3.84
N ASP A 77 0.63 -16.06 -3.17
CA ASP A 77 0.99 -14.71 -3.59
C ASP A 77 1.59 -13.93 -2.43
N ARG A 78 2.63 -13.14 -2.73
CA ARG A 78 3.37 -12.29 -1.80
C ARG A 78 3.08 -10.81 -1.99
N THR A 79 2.16 -10.46 -2.88
CA THR A 79 1.78 -9.07 -3.09
C THR A 79 1.09 -8.49 -1.85
N ASP A 80 1.38 -7.22 -1.59
CA ASP A 80 0.92 -6.44 -0.43
C ASP A 80 -0.08 -5.35 -0.82
N TYR A 81 -0.88 -5.59 -1.86
CA TYR A 81 -1.93 -4.66 -2.27
C TYR A 81 -2.94 -4.40 -1.15
N LYS A 82 -3.39 -3.14 -1.05
CA LYS A 82 -4.46 -2.74 -0.14
C LYS A 82 -5.77 -3.45 -0.50
N HIS A 83 -6.49 -3.90 0.52
CA HIS A 83 -7.82 -4.47 0.32
C HIS A 83 -8.85 -3.38 -0.03
N GLY A 84 -9.93 -3.75 -0.73
CA GLY A 84 -10.95 -2.79 -1.16
C GLY A 84 -11.50 -1.91 -0.01
N TRP A 85 -11.71 -2.50 1.17
CA TRP A 85 -12.17 -1.77 2.36
C TRP A 85 -11.14 -0.77 2.89
N GLU A 86 -9.84 -1.05 2.74
CA GLU A 86 -8.78 -0.12 3.14
C GLU A 86 -8.72 1.06 2.19
N ILE A 87 -8.93 0.81 0.89
CA ILE A 87 -8.98 1.83 -0.16
C ILE A 87 -10.20 2.74 0.06
N GLU A 88 -11.38 2.19 0.33
CA GLU A 88 -12.59 2.97 0.61
C GLU A 88 -12.40 3.87 1.84
N ARG A 89 -11.80 3.35 2.91
CA ARG A 89 -11.47 4.12 4.12
C ARG A 89 -10.48 5.25 3.83
N ASP A 90 -9.41 4.97 3.08
CA ASP A 90 -8.41 5.99 2.75
C ASP A 90 -8.96 7.05 1.78
N TYR A 91 -9.88 6.66 0.91
CA TYR A 91 -10.62 7.56 0.03
C TYR A 91 -11.54 8.49 0.83
N GLU A 92 -12.32 7.95 1.76
CA GLU A 92 -13.20 8.75 2.63
C GLU A 92 -12.41 9.68 3.56
N ALA A 93 -11.25 9.23 4.05
CA ALA A 93 -10.32 10.04 4.82
C ALA A 93 -9.60 11.13 3.99
N GLY A 94 -9.78 11.16 2.66
CA GLY A 94 -9.20 12.16 1.77
C GLY A 94 -7.70 11.98 1.48
N ARG A 95 -7.07 10.91 1.97
CA ARG A 95 -5.63 10.63 1.84
C ARG A 95 -5.17 10.29 0.41
N LEU A 96 -6.13 10.00 -0.48
CA LEU A 96 -5.85 9.70 -1.89
C LEU A 96 -5.65 10.95 -2.75
N LYS A 97 -6.00 12.16 -2.26
CA LYS A 97 -5.83 13.42 -3.01
C LYS A 97 -4.45 14.06 -2.88
N GLU A 98 -3.61 13.51 -2.02
CA GLU A 98 -2.24 13.97 -1.81
C GLU A 98 -1.35 13.31 -2.88
N ASP A 99 -1.09 14.05 -3.96
CA ASP A 99 -0.09 13.71 -4.98
C ASP A 99 1.31 14.03 -4.43
N ASP A 100 1.72 13.35 -3.36
CA ASP A 100 3.09 13.41 -2.87
C ASP A 100 3.95 12.40 -3.66
N PRO A 101 4.88 12.85 -4.53
CA PRO A 101 5.68 11.97 -5.38
C PRO A 101 6.62 11.05 -4.57
N ASP A 102 6.94 11.43 -3.34
CA ASP A 102 7.88 10.72 -2.47
C ASP A 102 7.20 9.78 -1.46
N LYS A 103 5.86 9.73 -1.44
CA LYS A 103 5.07 8.97 -0.43
C LYS A 103 5.32 7.46 -0.42
N TYR A 104 5.75 6.92 -1.56
CA TYR A 104 6.05 5.50 -1.75
C TYR A 104 7.54 5.26 -2.05
N LEU A 105 8.38 6.29 -1.88
CA LEU A 105 9.81 6.13 -2.02
C LEU A 105 10.30 5.34 -0.81
N ILE A 106 10.66 4.07 -1.02
CA ILE A 106 11.38 3.29 -0.02
C ILE A 106 12.81 3.80 -0.07
N SER A 107 13.11 4.85 0.71
CA SER A 107 14.51 5.24 0.92
C SER A 107 15.20 4.08 1.62
N SER A 108 16.27 3.55 1.02
CA SER A 108 17.07 2.48 1.61
C SER A 108 17.93 2.98 2.77
N ASP A 109 17.88 4.30 3.04
CA ASP A 109 18.73 4.98 4.00
C ASP A 109 17.94 5.31 5.27
N ASP A 110 17.70 4.28 6.09
CA ASP A 110 17.51 4.43 7.54
C ASP A 110 18.81 4.92 8.24
N GLU A 111 19.79 5.45 7.49
CA GLU A 111 21.04 6.08 7.99
C GLU A 111 21.09 7.60 7.76
N GLU A 112 20.18 8.21 6.98
CA GLU A 112 20.26 9.65 6.67
C GLU A 112 19.49 10.58 7.63
N GLU A 113 18.61 10.06 8.50
CA GLU A 113 17.95 10.87 9.55
C GLU A 113 18.86 11.14 10.77
N ALA A 114 20.15 10.79 10.68
CA ALA A 114 21.17 11.11 11.69
C ALA A 114 22.04 12.33 11.32
N ASN A 115 21.85 12.95 10.15
CA ASN A 115 22.75 14.00 9.65
C ASN A 115 22.30 15.45 9.89
N ASP A 116 21.19 15.70 10.58
CA ASP A 116 20.79 17.04 11.02
C ASP A 116 21.55 17.52 12.28
N LEU A 117 22.71 16.92 12.58
CA LEU A 117 23.62 17.44 13.59
C LEU A 117 24.44 18.59 12.99
N PRO A 118 24.41 19.80 13.58
CA PRO A 118 25.16 20.93 13.06
C PRO A 118 26.66 20.62 13.09
N TYR A 119 27.36 20.87 11.99
CA TYR A 119 28.81 20.61 11.85
C TYR A 119 29.70 21.71 12.49
N LYS A 120 29.12 22.87 12.83
CA LYS A 120 29.86 24.05 13.33
C LYS A 120 29.21 24.62 14.59
N CYS A 121 30.03 25.13 15.49
CA CYS A 121 29.54 25.80 16.69
C CYS A 121 28.90 27.15 16.34
N PHE A 122 27.71 27.44 16.85
CA PHE A 122 26.99 28.69 16.58
C PHE A 122 27.66 29.95 17.16
N ILE A 123 28.51 29.80 18.18
CA ILE A 123 29.19 30.92 18.86
C ILE A 123 30.48 31.30 18.14
N CYS A 124 31.36 30.33 17.84
CA CYS A 124 32.65 30.59 17.19
C CYS A 124 32.66 30.35 15.68
N ARG A 125 31.60 29.74 15.11
CA ARG A 125 31.47 29.35 13.69
C ARG A 125 32.58 28.43 13.16
N GLN A 126 33.36 27.83 14.06
CA GLN A 126 34.39 26.84 13.76
C GLN A 126 33.87 25.43 14.01
N SER A 127 34.67 24.41 13.67
CA SER A 127 34.41 23.02 14.05
C SER A 127 34.37 22.88 15.58
N PHE A 128 33.69 21.83 16.05
CA PHE A 128 33.58 21.59 17.49
C PHE A 128 34.89 21.10 18.09
N VAL A 129 35.36 21.81 19.11
CA VAL A 129 36.47 21.40 19.97
C VAL A 129 35.87 21.12 21.36
N ASN A 130 35.89 19.86 21.78
CA ASN A 130 35.18 19.37 22.97
C ASN A 130 33.70 19.78 22.98
N PRO A 131 32.83 19.14 22.17
CA PRO A 131 31.43 19.50 22.09
C PRO A 131 30.68 19.19 23.39
N VAL A 132 29.86 20.14 23.83
CA VAL A 132 28.96 20.03 24.98
C VAL A 132 27.52 20.25 24.56
N VAL A 133 26.60 19.50 25.18
CA VAL A 133 25.16 19.60 24.99
C VAL A 133 24.53 20.27 26.20
N THR A 134 23.67 21.25 25.94
CA THR A 134 22.80 21.86 26.95
C THR A 134 21.49 21.07 27.10
N LYS A 135 20.72 21.34 28.17
CA LYS A 135 19.37 20.73 28.35
C LYS A 135 18.44 20.92 27.15
N CYS A 136 18.59 22.03 26.43
CA CYS A 136 17.82 22.37 25.25
C CYS A 136 18.33 21.73 23.95
N LYS A 137 19.18 20.68 24.05
CA LYS A 137 19.75 19.93 22.91
C LYS A 137 20.55 20.81 21.93
N HIS A 138 21.14 21.90 22.41
CA HIS A 138 22.02 22.73 21.60
C HIS A 138 23.48 22.38 21.85
N TYR A 139 24.28 22.38 20.78
CA TYR A 139 25.68 21.98 20.78
C TYR A 139 26.61 23.19 20.71
N PHE A 140 27.60 23.22 21.60
CA PHE A 140 28.62 24.28 21.66
C PHE A 140 29.99 23.69 21.96
N CYS A 141 31.07 24.45 21.71
CA CYS A 141 32.38 24.09 22.25
C CYS A 141 32.42 24.38 23.76
N GLU A 142 33.18 23.58 24.52
CA GLU A 142 33.39 23.76 25.97
C GLU A 142 33.74 25.22 26.34
N LYS A 143 34.74 25.80 25.67
CA LYS A 143 35.18 27.19 25.91
C LYS A 143 34.09 28.22 25.57
N CYS A 144 33.32 27.96 24.52
CA CYS A 144 32.25 28.86 24.07
C CYS A 144 31.05 28.83 25.01
N ALA A 145 30.67 27.64 25.49
CA ALA A 145 29.60 27.47 26.46
C ALA A 145 29.95 28.16 27.80
N LEU A 146 31.16 27.95 28.31
CA LEU A 146 31.63 28.59 29.54
C LEU A 146 31.75 30.11 29.40
N GLY A 147 32.32 30.60 28.29
CA GLY A 147 32.45 32.04 28.03
C GLY A 147 31.11 32.76 27.87
N HIS A 148 30.09 32.07 27.34
CA HIS A 148 28.74 32.61 27.27
C HIS A 148 28.03 32.57 28.64
N PHE A 149 28.16 31.47 29.38
CA PHE A 149 27.56 31.32 30.71
C PHE A 149 28.04 32.39 31.71
N GLN A 150 29.30 32.82 31.61
CA GLN A 150 29.85 33.92 32.39
C GLN A 150 29.15 35.27 32.13
N LYS A 151 28.65 35.49 30.90
CA LYS A 151 27.94 36.72 30.53
C LYS A 151 26.45 36.61 30.81
N THR A 152 25.85 35.47 30.45
CA THR A 152 24.42 35.21 30.58
C THR A 152 24.17 33.73 30.88
N PRO A 153 23.34 33.38 31.87
CA PRO A 153 23.03 31.97 32.19
C PRO A 153 22.09 31.29 31.17
N LYS A 154 21.69 32.01 30.12
CA LYS A 154 20.77 31.55 29.08
C LYS A 154 21.52 30.87 27.93
N CYS A 155 20.82 30.03 27.17
CA CYS A 155 21.33 29.40 25.97
C CYS A 155 21.36 30.40 24.80
N TYR A 156 22.43 30.39 24.01
CA TYR A 156 22.62 31.32 22.90
C TYR A 156 21.58 31.20 21.76
N ILE A 157 20.91 30.05 21.61
CA ILE A 157 20.00 29.79 20.47
C ILE A 157 18.53 29.96 20.87
N CYS A 158 18.14 29.49 22.05
CA CYS A 158 16.74 29.44 22.48
C CYS A 158 16.44 30.27 23.74
N ASP A 159 17.43 30.99 24.28
CA ASP A 159 17.33 31.80 25.50
C ASP A 159 16.85 31.07 26.77
N GLN A 160 16.73 29.74 26.73
CA GLN A 160 16.38 28.93 27.88
C GLN A 160 17.52 28.94 28.90
N ASN A 161 17.17 29.01 30.19
CA ASN A 161 18.14 28.97 31.27
C ASN A 161 18.84 27.60 31.31
N THR A 162 20.16 27.59 31.13
CA THR A 162 20.97 26.37 31.08
C THR A 162 21.15 25.73 32.47
N MET A 163 20.87 26.48 33.55
CA MET A 163 21.04 26.03 34.94
C MET A 163 22.46 25.53 35.26
N GLY A 164 23.47 25.95 34.49
CA GLY A 164 24.86 25.52 34.65
C GLY A 164 25.12 24.05 34.30
N VAL A 165 24.18 23.38 33.62
CA VAL A 165 24.32 21.97 33.24
C VAL A 165 24.80 21.86 31.79
N PHE A 166 26.03 21.40 31.62
CA PHE A 166 26.65 21.11 30.33
C PHE A 166 27.16 19.68 30.31
N ASN A 167 26.60 18.84 29.46
CA ASN A 167 26.98 17.43 29.34
C ASN A 167 27.93 17.23 28.16
N VAL A 168 28.89 16.31 28.27
CA VAL A 168 29.82 15.99 27.16
C VAL A 168 29.06 15.31 26.03
N ALA A 169 29.14 15.86 24.82
CA ALA A 169 28.44 15.37 23.64
C ALA A 169 29.22 14.24 22.95
N LYS A 170 29.14 13.01 23.46
CA LYS A 170 29.87 11.86 22.90
C LYS A 170 29.51 11.55 21.43
N GLY A 171 28.33 11.95 20.97
CA GLY A 171 27.85 11.70 19.60
C GLY A 171 28.46 12.58 18.50
N ILE A 172 29.14 13.68 18.85
CA ILE A 172 29.73 14.62 17.85
C ILE A 172 31.25 14.46 17.73
N VAL A 173 31.89 13.73 18.65
CA VAL A 173 33.35 13.63 18.73
C VAL A 173 33.94 12.75 17.61
N HIS A 174 33.12 11.99 16.87
CA HIS A 174 33.57 10.94 15.96
C HIS A 174 33.30 11.17 14.46
N ILE A 175 32.99 12.40 14.02
CA ILE A 175 32.75 12.69 12.58
C ILE A 175 34.02 13.26 11.90
N PHE A 176 35.19 12.72 12.26
CA PHE A 176 36.44 12.87 11.50
C PHE A 176 37.26 11.59 11.60
#